data_AF-A0A7W1QA07-F1
#
_entry.id   AF-A0A7W1QA07-F1
#
_cell.length_a   1.000
_cell.length_b   1.000
_cell.length_c   1.000
_cell.angle_alpha   90.00
_cell.angle_beta   90.00
_cell.angle_gamma   90.00
#
_symmetry.space_group_name_H-M   'P 1'
#
loop_
_entity.id
_entity.type
_entity.pdbx_description
1 polymer ?
#
loop_
_entity_poly.entity_id
_entity_poly.type
_entity_poly.pdbx_seq_one_letter_code
_entity_poly.pdbx_strand_id
1 'polypeptide(L)'
;MIQDEIRTLLDCPPLGEDAPSLDALEHTLTAGYARALALEAERWRLERRIAEVATMLAEPEGQAGHTELVELGRRLSAADGDLMRLRRLLSSLRSRADEVRATA
;
A
#
# COMPACT_ATOMS: atom_id res chain seq x y z
N MET A 1 3.87 3.98 -11.18
CA MET A 1 3.75 4.06 -9.70
C MET A 1 4.56 2.92 -9.09
N ILE A 2 4.90 2.95 -7.80
CA ILE A 2 5.74 1.90 -7.18
C ILE A 2 5.20 0.47 -7.38
N GLN A 3 3.89 0.28 -7.47
CA GLN A 3 3.28 -1.03 -7.79
C GLN A 3 3.61 -1.51 -9.21
N ASP A 4 3.71 -0.61 -10.18
CA ASP A 4 4.07 -0.92 -11.56
C ASP A 4 5.57 -1.21 -11.70
N GLU A 5 6.40 -0.49 -10.93
CA GLU A 5 7.83 -0.77 -10.82
C GLU A 5 8.07 -2.17 -10.24
N ILE A 6 7.37 -2.52 -9.14
CA ILE A 6 7.43 -3.87 -8.57
C ILE A 6 6.98 -4.92 -9.62
N ARG A 7 5.88 -4.69 -10.33
CA ARG A 7 5.42 -5.62 -11.40
C ARG A 7 6.46 -5.78 -12.50
N THR A 8 7.04 -4.68 -12.97
CA THR A 8 8.06 -4.69 -14.01
C THR A 8 9.25 -5.58 -13.60
N LEU A 9 9.72 -5.45 -12.35
CA LEU A 9 10.80 -6.29 -11.84
C LEU A 9 10.39 -7.75 -11.65
N LEU A 10 9.13 -8.02 -11.31
CA LEU A 10 8.60 -9.38 -11.19
C LEU A 10 8.42 -10.06 -12.55
N ASP A 11 8.15 -9.29 -13.62
CA ASP A 11 7.96 -9.79 -14.98
C ASP A 11 9.30 -10.08 -15.69
N CYS A 12 10.41 -9.50 -15.24
CA CYS A 12 11.75 -9.83 -15.75
C CYS A 12 12.10 -11.32 -15.51
N PRO A 13 12.96 -11.94 -16.34
CA PRO A 13 13.43 -13.30 -16.10
C PRO A 13 14.27 -13.39 -14.81
N PRO A 14 14.24 -14.53 -14.09
CA PRO A 14 14.94 -14.68 -12.81
C PRO A 14 16.47 -14.74 -12.95
N LEU A 15 16.97 -15.12 -14.12
CA LEU A 15 18.40 -15.30 -14.44
C LEU A 15 18.67 -14.83 -15.87
N GLY A 16 19.92 -14.46 -16.15
CA GLY A 16 20.38 -14.01 -17.47
C GLY A 16 20.69 -12.51 -17.52
N GLU A 17 21.00 -12.01 -18.73
CA GLU A 17 21.39 -10.62 -18.97
C GLU A 17 20.27 -9.62 -18.65
N ASP A 18 19.01 -10.04 -18.83
CA ASP A 18 17.82 -9.24 -18.53
C ASP A 18 17.30 -9.41 -17.09
N ALA A 19 18.00 -10.15 -16.23
CA ALA A 19 17.60 -10.33 -14.84
C ALA A 19 17.86 -9.06 -14.02
N PRO A 20 16.92 -8.66 -13.14
CA PRO A 20 17.09 -7.49 -12.30
C PRO A 20 18.22 -7.74 -11.30
N SER A 21 19.05 -6.73 -11.07
CA SER A 21 20.10 -6.78 -10.05
C SER A 21 19.50 -6.82 -8.65
N LEU A 22 20.24 -7.39 -7.69
CA LEU A 22 19.84 -7.39 -6.28
C LEU A 22 19.62 -5.95 -5.75
N ASP A 23 20.49 -5.01 -6.15
CA ASP A 23 20.38 -3.59 -5.78
C ASP A 23 19.05 -2.96 -6.27
N ALA A 24 18.64 -3.23 -7.51
CA ALA A 24 17.37 -2.75 -8.03
C ALA A 24 16.15 -3.32 -7.27
N LEU A 25 16.22 -4.61 -6.88
CA LEU A 25 15.19 -5.25 -6.07
C LEU A 25 15.12 -4.63 -4.67
N GLU A 26 16.25 -4.44 -3.99
CA GLU A 26 16.32 -3.88 -2.63
C GLU A 26 15.92 -2.40 -2.57
N HIS A 27 16.32 -1.62 -3.58
CA HIS A 27 15.88 -0.23 -3.74
C HIS A 27 14.36 -0.14 -3.85
N THR A 28 13.77 -0.98 -4.72
CA THR A 28 12.32 -1.00 -4.94
C THR A 28 11.56 -1.51 -3.73
N LEU A 29 12.09 -2.51 -3.01
CA LEU A 29 11.54 -2.96 -1.73
C LEU A 29 11.50 -1.81 -0.71
N THR A 30 12.59 -1.05 -0.59
CA THR A 30 12.67 0.10 0.33
C THR A 30 11.61 1.15 0.00
N ALA A 31 11.52 1.57 -1.27
CA ALA A 31 10.53 2.52 -1.73
C ALA A 31 9.09 2.01 -1.53
N GLY A 32 8.85 0.72 -1.79
CA GLY A 32 7.54 0.10 -1.60
C GLY A 32 7.13 -0.05 -0.13
N TYR A 33 8.06 -0.37 0.78
CA TYR A 33 7.77 -0.34 2.23
C TYR A 33 7.49 1.08 2.73
N ALA A 34 8.23 2.09 2.26
CA ALA A 34 7.93 3.48 2.57
C ALA A 34 6.51 3.87 2.10
N ARG A 35 6.09 3.42 0.90
CA ARG A 35 4.72 3.63 0.43
C ARG A 35 3.69 2.89 1.27
N ALA A 36 3.97 1.67 1.73
CA ALA A 36 3.08 0.92 2.60
C ALA A 36 2.85 1.65 3.93
N LEU A 37 3.92 2.17 4.56
CA LEU A 37 3.83 2.99 5.77
C LEU A 37 2.99 4.27 5.53
N ALA A 38 3.14 4.91 4.37
CA ALA A 38 2.33 6.08 4.03
C ALA A 38 0.83 5.75 3.88
N LEU A 39 0.49 4.59 3.29
CA LEU A 39 -0.89 4.12 3.16
C LEU A 39 -1.49 3.75 4.52
N GLU A 40 -0.70 3.12 5.40
CA GLU A 40 -1.10 2.88 6.79
C GLU A 40 -1.39 4.19 7.50
N ALA A 41 -0.48 5.18 7.44
CA ALA A 41 -0.72 6.47 8.07
C ALA A 41 -1.98 7.18 7.54
N GLU A 42 -2.27 7.09 6.24
CA GLU A 42 -3.53 7.60 5.67
C GLU A 42 -4.75 6.86 6.23
N ARG A 43 -4.68 5.53 6.33
CA ARG A 43 -5.74 4.72 6.93
C ARG A 43 -6.07 5.17 8.36
N TRP A 44 -5.05 5.34 9.19
CA TRP A 44 -5.20 5.80 10.56
C TRP A 44 -5.87 7.19 10.64
N ARG A 45 -5.50 8.12 9.75
CA ARG A 45 -6.14 9.44 9.68
C ARG A 45 -7.62 9.34 9.29
N LEU A 46 -7.94 8.47 8.33
CA LEU A 46 -9.32 8.24 7.88
C LEU A 46 -10.18 7.61 8.98
N GLU A 47 -9.69 6.57 9.64
CA GLU A 47 -10.36 5.93 10.78
C GLU A 47 -10.66 6.94 11.89
N ARG A 48 -9.68 7.77 12.23
CA ARG A 48 -9.86 8.83 13.23
C ARG A 48 -10.91 9.86 12.81
N ARG A 49 -10.89 10.31 11.55
CA ARG A 49 -11.88 11.27 11.03
C ARG A 49 -13.29 10.69 11.01
N ILE A 50 -13.42 9.40 10.64
CA ILE A 50 -14.70 8.68 10.69
C ILE A 50 -15.24 8.67 12.12
N ALA A 51 -14.41 8.35 13.10
CA ALA A 51 -14.81 8.36 14.50
C ALA A 51 -15.28 9.76 14.96
N GLU A 52 -14.55 10.82 14.60
CA GLU A 52 -14.91 12.20 14.92
C GLU A 52 -16.29 12.58 14.32
N VAL A 53 -16.51 12.30 13.04
CA VAL A 53 -17.78 12.62 12.36
C VAL A 53 -18.93 11.76 12.90
N ALA A 54 -18.69 10.48 13.20
CA ALA A 54 -19.70 9.61 13.79
C ALA A 54 -20.15 10.09 15.17
N THR A 55 -19.23 10.62 16.00
CA THR A 55 -19.58 11.26 17.26
C THR A 55 -20.45 12.51 17.04
N MET A 56 -20.11 13.37 16.08
CA MET A 56 -20.91 14.57 15.78
C MET A 56 -22.32 14.24 15.28
N LEU A 57 -22.49 13.14 14.55
CA LEU A 57 -23.80 12.66 14.09
C LEU A 57 -24.71 12.17 15.22
N ALA A 58 -24.13 11.74 16.34
CA ALA A 58 -24.91 11.30 17.50
C ALA A 58 -25.53 12.48 18.27
N GLU A 59 -25.05 13.71 18.02
CA GLU A 59 -25.59 14.93 18.61
C GLU A 59 -26.88 15.37 17.88
N PRO A 60 -27.87 15.95 18.59
CA PRO A 60 -29.20 16.24 18.06
C PRO A 60 -29.25 17.26 16.89
N GLU A 61 -28.15 17.96 16.61
CA GLU A 61 -28.02 18.95 15.53
C GLU A 61 -27.30 18.39 14.28
N GLY A 62 -26.97 17.10 14.28
CA GLY A 62 -25.98 16.47 13.39
C GLY A 62 -26.44 16.04 11.97
N GLN A 63 -27.43 16.64 11.30
CA GLN A 63 -27.86 16.11 9.98
C GLN A 63 -26.81 16.15 8.84
N ALA A 64 -25.71 16.91 8.96
CA ALA A 64 -24.76 17.13 7.86
C ALA A 64 -23.67 16.04 7.67
N GLY A 65 -23.46 15.14 8.63
CA GLY A 65 -22.30 14.23 8.63
C GLY A 65 -22.45 12.93 7.83
N HIS A 66 -23.65 12.58 7.34
CA HIS A 66 -23.88 11.28 6.70
C HIS A 66 -23.13 11.16 5.37
N THR A 67 -23.16 12.19 4.53
CA THR A 67 -22.42 12.22 3.25
C THR A 67 -20.90 12.17 3.46
N GLU A 68 -20.39 12.87 4.48
CA GLU A 68 -18.97 12.85 4.81
C GLU A 68 -18.52 11.43 5.25
N LEU A 69 -19.32 10.74 6.07
CA LEU A 69 -19.03 9.35 6.48
C LEU A 69 -18.94 8.39 5.29
N VAL A 70 -19.85 8.51 4.32
CA VAL A 70 -19.85 7.66 3.12
C VAL A 70 -18.57 7.87 2.32
N GLU A 71 -18.16 9.13 2.10
CA GLU A 71 -16.93 9.45 1.37
C GLU A 71 -15.67 8.99 2.12
N LEU A 72 -15.61 9.19 3.44
CA LEU A 72 -14.51 8.70 4.26
C LEU A 72 -14.41 7.18 4.26
N GLY A 73 -15.55 6.47 4.37
CA GLY A 73 -15.61 5.02 4.30
C GLY A 73 -15.14 4.48 2.95
N ARG A 74 -15.53 5.12 1.84
CA ARG A 74 -15.03 4.79 0.50
C ARG A 74 -13.52 4.98 0.39
N ARG A 75 -12.98 6.11 0.90
CA ARG A 75 -11.54 6.37 0.90
C ARG A 75 -10.77 5.36 1.75
N LEU A 76 -11.31 4.99 2.90
CA LEU A 76 -10.75 3.98 3.80
C LEU A 76 -10.67 2.62 3.08
N SER A 77 -11.77 2.18 2.48
CA SER A 77 -11.82 0.93 1.72
C SER A 77 -10.81 0.91 0.55
N ALA A 78 -10.67 2.04 -0.15
CA ALA A 78 -9.68 2.17 -1.22
C ALA A 78 -8.24 2.05 -0.69
N ALA A 79 -7.91 2.75 0.41
CA ALA A 79 -6.59 2.70 1.02
C ALA A 79 -6.23 1.30 1.54
N ASP A 80 -7.18 0.58 2.15
CA ASP A 80 -7.00 -0.81 2.55
C ASP A 80 -6.77 -1.75 1.35
N GLY A 81 -7.54 -1.56 0.28
CA GLY A 81 -7.36 -2.30 -0.97
C GLY A 81 -5.97 -2.07 -1.57
N ASP A 82 -5.50 -0.83 -1.61
CA ASP A 82 -4.16 -0.47 -2.08
C ASP A 82 -3.06 -1.05 -1.21
N LEU A 83 -3.21 -0.97 0.11
CA LEU A 83 -2.24 -1.52 1.06
C LEU A 83 -2.14 -3.05 0.94
N MET A 84 -3.28 -3.74 0.84
CA MET A 84 -3.31 -5.19 0.64
C MET A 84 -2.62 -5.59 -0.68
N ARG A 85 -2.93 -4.90 -1.79
CA ARG A 85 -2.30 -5.17 -3.09
C ARG A 85 -0.79 -4.93 -3.04
N LEU A 86 -0.36 -3.81 -2.45
CA LEU A 86 1.05 -3.47 -2.33
C LEU A 86 1.81 -4.49 -1.47
N ARG A 87 1.28 -4.89 -0.32
CA ARG A 87 1.91 -5.89 0.56
C ARG A 87 2.09 -7.25 -0.14
N ARG A 88 1.11 -7.66 -0.96
CA ARG A 88 1.21 -8.89 -1.76
C ARG A 88 2.37 -8.80 -2.76
N LEU A 89 2.44 -7.70 -3.51
CA LEU A 89 3.53 -7.45 -4.48
C LEU A 89 4.90 -7.40 -3.80
N LEU A 90 5.00 -6.73 -2.64
CA LEU A 90 6.22 -6.66 -1.85
C LEU A 90 6.68 -8.03 -1.35
N SER A 91 5.75 -8.89 -0.93
CA SER A 91 6.08 -10.26 -0.52
C SER A 91 6.69 -11.05 -1.68
N SER A 92 6.10 -10.95 -2.88
CA SER A 92 6.64 -11.61 -4.07
C SER A 92 8.02 -11.06 -4.44
N LEU A 93 8.21 -9.74 -4.39
CA LEU A 93 9.50 -9.11 -4.71
C LEU A 93 10.57 -9.49 -3.68
N ARG A 94 10.21 -9.61 -2.41
CA ARG A 94 11.11 -10.05 -1.34
C ARG A 94 11.55 -11.49 -1.54
N SER A 95 10.64 -12.40 -1.88
CA SER A 95 10.99 -13.79 -2.23
C SER A 95 12.00 -13.84 -3.38
N ARG A 96 11.77 -13.05 -4.43
CA ARG A 96 12.70 -12.95 -5.57
C ARG A 96 14.07 -12.40 -5.17
N ALA A 97 14.12 -11.36 -4.33
CA ALA A 97 15.39 -10.83 -3.83
C ALA A 97 16.16 -11.85 -2.98
N ASP A 98 15.45 -12.64 -2.18
CA ASP A 98 16.03 -13.71 -1.36
C ASP A 98 16.61 -14.83 -2.26
N GLU A 99 15.94 -15.20 -3.36
CA GLU A 99 16.44 -16.15 -4.36
C GLU A 99 17.70 -15.66 -5.08
N VAL A 100 17.72 -14.39 -5.52
CA VAL A 100 18.90 -13.78 -6.15
C VAL A 100 20.07 -13.73 -5.17
N ARG A 101 19.83 -13.36 -3.90
CA ARG A 101 20.87 -13.33 -2.86
C ARG A 101 21.44 -14.72 -2.57
N ALA A 102 20.64 -15.78 -2.68
CA ALA A 102 21.11 -17.15 -2.44
C ALA A 102 21.98 -17.71 -3.57
N THR A 103 21.94 -17.10 -4.76
CA THR A 103 22.69 -17.53 -5.94
C THR A 103 23.87 -16.63 -6.30
N ALA A 104 23.98 -15.48 -5.63
CA ALA A 104 25.10 -14.53 -5.70
C ALA A 104 26.27 -14.97 -4.81
#